data_AF-B3MMT7-F1
#
_entry.id   AF-B3MMT7-F1
#
_cell.length_a   1.000
_cell.length_b   1.000
_cell.length_c   1.000
_cell.angle_alpha   90.00
_cell.angle_beta   90.00
_cell.angle_gamma   90.00
#
_symmetry.space_group_name_H-M   'P 1'
#
loop_
_entity.id
_entity.type
_entity.pdbx_description
1 polymer ?
#
loop_
_entity_poly.entity_id
_entity_poly.type
_entity_poly.pdbx_seq_one_letter_code
_entity_poly.pdbx_strand_id
1 'polypeptide(L)'
;MDRHRRESSPYRERRRTSRSSALTYKKLQAMPTNLRKKAVRQARNNNEKILGKRKNSGRRRSVPSARRVRNDFDQSEHNAMLASTSRELRHILENFSTLSDIPHDITSTELLGEIAIAEGQATTIHVQRDGLSTLTVVLHQPEPTIAHLKRAIANISLAQHRRKHRERHEERLRRRGITEDAKHEEHVSTSSTGELVHSARRNGHDHRAFVSWRFLWRCFCLFNVDKSQPIDDRGSKGRTTLRELGIENATTLKFAHRVKYFGRQRQS
;
A
#
# COMPACT_ATOMS: atom_id res chain seq x y z
N MET A 1 2.80 -46.64 70.26
CA MET A 1 2.35 -46.91 68.87
C MET A 1 2.91 -45.80 67.98
N ASP A 2 4.22 -45.86 67.71
CA ASP A 2 4.91 -44.83 66.94
C ASP A 2 4.77 -45.06 65.44
N ARG A 3 4.18 -44.07 64.75
CA ARG A 3 4.04 -44.05 63.29
C ARG A 3 5.37 -43.63 62.69
N HIS A 4 6.15 -44.59 62.18
CA HIS A 4 7.33 -44.31 61.36
C HIS A 4 6.95 -43.49 60.12
N ARG A 5 7.42 -42.24 60.13
CA ARG A 5 7.38 -41.28 59.03
C ARG A 5 8.26 -41.83 57.90
N ARG A 6 7.66 -42.24 56.79
CA ARG A 6 8.41 -42.67 55.59
C ARG A 6 9.14 -41.47 55.00
N GLU A 7 10.45 -41.41 55.20
CA GLU A 7 11.31 -40.44 54.53
C GLU A 7 11.22 -40.63 53.01
N SER A 8 10.91 -39.55 52.30
CA SER A 8 10.81 -39.58 50.85
C SER A 8 12.20 -39.69 50.23
N SER A 9 12.39 -40.69 49.38
CA SER A 9 13.64 -40.93 48.66
C SER A 9 14.14 -39.64 47.94
N PRO A 10 15.41 -39.23 48.14
CA PRO A 10 15.98 -38.02 47.53
C PRO A 10 16.00 -38.06 46.00
N TYR A 11 15.95 -39.27 45.40
CA TYR A 11 15.83 -39.46 43.96
C TYR A 11 14.46 -39.02 43.42
N ARG A 12 13.40 -39.12 44.22
CA ARG A 12 12.04 -38.77 43.84
C ARG A 12 11.82 -37.25 43.85
N GLU A 13 12.52 -36.53 44.71
CA GLU A 13 12.51 -35.06 44.77
C GLU A 13 13.30 -34.43 43.62
N ARG A 14 14.51 -34.93 43.29
CA ARG A 14 15.30 -34.45 42.14
C ARG A 14 14.56 -34.60 40.79
N ARG A 15 13.77 -35.67 40.63
CA ARG A 15 12.94 -35.88 39.42
C ARG A 15 11.72 -34.94 39.34
N ARG A 16 11.24 -34.43 40.48
CA ARG A 16 10.13 -33.46 40.54
C ARG A 16 10.61 -32.04 40.28
N THR A 17 11.76 -31.65 40.82
CA THR A 17 12.35 -30.31 40.61
C THR A 17 12.84 -30.12 39.16
N SER A 18 13.50 -31.12 38.57
CA SER A 18 13.91 -31.09 37.16
C SER A 18 12.75 -31.05 36.16
N ARG A 19 11.59 -31.63 36.51
CA ARG A 19 10.36 -31.54 35.70
C ARG A 19 9.63 -30.22 35.87
N SER A 20 9.79 -29.51 36.99
CA SER A 20 9.12 -28.22 37.23
C SER A 20 9.80 -27.06 36.52
N SER A 21 11.12 -27.12 36.27
CA SER A 21 11.88 -26.05 35.61
C SER A 21 11.76 -26.05 34.08
N ALA A 22 11.43 -27.19 33.45
CA ALA A 22 11.37 -27.27 32.00
C ALA A 22 10.24 -26.42 31.39
N LEU A 23 10.55 -25.75 30.27
CA LEU A 23 9.60 -24.96 29.48
C LEU A 23 8.69 -25.90 28.69
N THR A 24 7.37 -25.83 28.94
CA THR A 24 6.38 -26.67 28.27
C THR A 24 5.42 -25.84 27.43
N TYR A 25 4.82 -26.46 26.40
CA TYR A 25 3.79 -25.79 25.58
C TYR A 25 2.59 -25.30 26.38
N LYS A 26 2.21 -25.99 27.46
CA LYS A 26 1.13 -25.55 28.36
C LYS A 26 1.48 -24.24 29.07
N LYS A 27 2.70 -24.13 29.60
CA LYS A 27 3.20 -22.87 30.21
C LYS A 27 3.26 -21.73 29.20
N LEU A 28 3.71 -22.02 27.97
CA LEU A 28 3.73 -21.02 26.89
C LEU A 28 2.33 -20.53 26.49
N GLN A 29 1.31 -21.38 26.53
CA GLN A 29 -0.07 -20.98 26.20
C GLN A 29 -0.70 -20.07 27.25
N ALA A 30 -0.33 -20.23 28.53
CA ALA A 30 -0.78 -19.36 29.61
C ALA A 30 -0.11 -17.98 29.62
N MET A 31 0.99 -17.80 28.86
CA MET A 31 1.71 -16.52 28.80
C MET A 31 1.09 -15.56 27.77
N PRO A 32 1.10 -14.25 28.05
CA PRO A 32 0.84 -13.20 27.06
C PRO A 32 1.76 -13.33 25.84
N THR A 33 1.26 -12.92 24.68
CA THR A 33 1.88 -13.14 23.36
C THR A 33 3.35 -12.70 23.29
N ASN A 34 3.67 -11.59 23.95
CA ASN A 34 4.99 -10.97 23.95
C ASN A 34 6.00 -11.80 24.77
N LEU A 35 5.58 -12.27 25.96
CA LEU A 35 6.38 -13.11 26.85
C LEU A 35 6.57 -14.51 26.26
N ARG A 36 5.53 -15.06 25.63
CA ARG A 36 5.60 -16.32 24.90
C ARG A 36 6.65 -16.27 23.78
N LYS A 37 6.65 -15.22 22.96
CA LYS A 37 7.66 -15.02 21.89
C LYS A 37 9.07 -14.88 22.47
N LYS A 38 9.23 -14.15 23.58
CA LYS A 38 10.52 -13.99 24.26
C LYS A 38 11.06 -15.32 24.80
N ALA A 39 10.23 -16.10 25.50
CA ALA A 39 10.60 -17.40 26.06
C ALA A 39 10.99 -18.42 24.97
N VAL A 40 10.27 -18.44 23.85
CA VAL A 40 10.61 -19.31 22.70
C VAL A 40 11.96 -18.92 22.08
N ARG A 41 12.26 -17.61 21.97
CA ARG A 41 13.57 -17.16 21.49
C ARG A 41 14.70 -17.56 22.44
N GLN A 42 14.51 -17.37 23.75
CA GLN A 42 15.50 -17.75 24.76
C GLN A 42 15.76 -19.27 24.75
N ALA A 43 14.71 -20.08 24.71
CA ALA A 43 14.84 -21.54 24.59
C ALA A 43 15.60 -21.95 23.32
N ARG A 44 15.36 -21.26 22.19
CA ARG A 44 16.10 -21.52 20.94
C ARG A 44 17.57 -21.13 21.06
N ASN A 45 17.89 -20.00 21.68
CA ASN A 45 19.27 -19.55 21.87
C ASN A 45 20.05 -20.49 22.81
N ASN A 46 19.36 -21.06 23.81
CA ASN A 46 19.94 -21.99 24.78
C ASN A 46 19.91 -23.46 24.31
N ASN A 47 19.43 -23.75 23.09
CA ASN A 47 19.19 -25.11 22.59
C ASN A 47 18.31 -25.99 23.53
N GLU A 48 17.41 -25.36 24.29
CA GLU A 48 16.49 -26.05 25.18
C GLU A 48 15.30 -26.62 24.41
N LYS A 49 15.02 -27.92 24.60
CA LYS A 49 13.89 -28.59 23.97
C LYS A 49 12.60 -28.26 24.71
N ILE A 50 11.69 -27.52 24.05
CA ILE A 50 10.35 -27.24 24.58
C ILE A 50 9.58 -28.56 24.68
N LEU A 51 9.21 -28.96 25.89
CA LEU A 51 8.57 -30.25 26.13
C LEU A 51 7.06 -30.20 25.86
N GLY A 52 6.54 -31.31 25.31
CA GLY A 52 5.12 -31.53 25.03
C GLY A 52 4.77 -31.48 23.54
N LYS A 53 3.61 -32.04 23.19
CA LYS A 53 3.10 -31.95 21.82
C LYS A 53 2.59 -30.53 21.60
N ARG A 54 3.19 -29.79 20.66
CA ARG A 54 2.53 -28.61 20.08
C ARG A 54 1.15 -29.09 19.64
N LYS A 55 0.08 -28.45 20.10
CA LYS A 55 -1.24 -28.69 19.52
C LYS A 55 -1.06 -28.31 18.06
N ASN A 56 -0.86 -29.29 17.19
CA ASN A 56 -0.97 -29.09 15.76
C ASN A 56 -2.41 -28.67 15.59
N SER A 57 -2.64 -27.36 15.61
CA SER A 57 -3.63 -26.77 14.75
C SER A 57 -3.17 -27.16 13.36
N GLY A 58 -3.43 -28.41 12.97
CA GLY A 58 -3.64 -28.70 11.58
C GLY A 58 -4.63 -27.65 11.16
N ARG A 59 -4.26 -26.88 10.14
CA ARG A 59 -5.27 -26.28 9.29
C ARG A 59 -6.16 -27.44 8.89
N ARG A 60 -7.21 -27.73 9.67
CA ARG A 60 -8.38 -28.40 9.14
C ARG A 60 -8.69 -27.55 7.92
N ARG A 61 -8.54 -28.11 6.72
CA ARG A 61 -9.08 -27.48 5.52
C ARG A 61 -10.54 -27.26 5.85
N SER A 62 -10.87 -26.05 6.30
CA SER A 62 -12.24 -25.69 6.62
C SER A 62 -12.94 -25.84 5.29
N VAL A 63 -13.80 -26.84 5.19
CA VAL A 63 -14.69 -26.96 4.03
C VAL A 63 -15.33 -25.59 3.87
N PRO A 64 -15.16 -24.91 2.73
CA PRO A 64 -15.71 -23.59 2.54
C PRO A 64 -17.21 -23.66 2.86
N SER A 65 -17.71 -22.75 3.69
CA SER A 65 -19.15 -22.69 3.93
C SER A 65 -19.84 -22.42 2.59
N ALA A 66 -21.07 -22.93 2.40
CA ALA A 66 -21.83 -22.67 1.17
C ALA A 66 -21.93 -21.16 0.85
N ARG A 67 -22.00 -20.31 1.88
CA ARG A 67 -21.96 -18.85 1.75
C ARG A 67 -20.63 -18.33 1.18
N ARG A 68 -19.50 -18.91 1.57
CA ARG A 68 -18.18 -18.52 1.04
C ARG A 68 -18.04 -18.94 -0.43
N VAL A 69 -18.46 -20.15 -0.78
CA VAL A 69 -18.44 -20.63 -2.18
C VAL A 69 -19.32 -19.76 -3.07
N ARG A 70 -20.51 -19.38 -2.61
CA ARG A 70 -21.40 -18.47 -3.35
C ARG A 70 -20.77 -17.09 -3.53
N ASN A 71 -20.19 -16.52 -2.49
CA ASN A 71 -19.48 -15.24 -2.61
C ASN A 71 -18.28 -15.32 -3.56
N ASP A 72 -17.52 -16.42 -3.52
CA ASP A 72 -16.38 -16.64 -4.41
C ASP A 72 -16.86 -16.77 -5.87
N PHE A 73 -18.00 -17.43 -6.11
CA PHE A 73 -18.65 -17.52 -7.42
C PHE A 73 -19.11 -16.14 -7.92
N ASP A 74 -19.90 -15.41 -7.13
CA ASP A 74 -20.40 -14.07 -7.49
C ASP A 74 -19.23 -13.12 -7.80
N GLN A 75 -18.14 -13.22 -7.02
CA GLN A 75 -16.93 -12.45 -7.25
C GLN A 75 -16.19 -12.88 -8.52
N SER A 76 -16.15 -14.18 -8.82
CA SER A 76 -15.55 -14.70 -10.05
C SER A 76 -16.31 -14.27 -11.31
N GLU A 77 -17.64 -14.29 -11.26
CA GLU A 77 -18.52 -13.86 -12.35
C GLU A 77 -18.38 -12.34 -12.58
N HIS A 78 -18.41 -11.55 -11.50
CA HIS A 78 -18.17 -10.12 -11.59
C HIS A 78 -16.80 -9.80 -12.21
N ASN A 79 -15.75 -10.51 -11.79
CA ASN A 79 -14.42 -10.35 -12.36
C ASN A 79 -14.37 -10.75 -13.84
N ALA A 80 -15.07 -11.81 -14.24
CA ALA A 80 -15.18 -12.24 -15.63
C ALA A 80 -15.90 -11.18 -16.49
N MET A 81 -16.97 -10.57 -15.98
CA MET A 81 -17.65 -9.45 -16.63
C MET A 81 -16.74 -8.22 -16.76
N LEU A 82 -16.01 -7.86 -15.71
CA LEU A 82 -15.02 -6.77 -15.76
C LEU A 82 -13.91 -7.06 -16.78
N ALA A 83 -13.47 -8.32 -16.87
CA ALA A 83 -12.48 -8.73 -17.86
C ALA A 83 -13.02 -8.61 -19.29
N SER A 84 -14.24 -9.09 -19.55
CA SER A 84 -14.91 -8.98 -20.86
C SER A 84 -15.08 -7.52 -21.28
N THR A 85 -15.66 -6.70 -20.40
CA THR A 85 -15.85 -5.26 -20.66
C THR A 85 -14.51 -4.54 -20.89
N SER A 86 -13.47 -4.85 -20.11
CA SER A 86 -12.13 -4.30 -20.34
C SER A 86 -11.54 -4.70 -21.70
N ARG A 87 -11.83 -5.90 -22.18
CA ARG A 87 -11.36 -6.41 -23.47
C ARG A 87 -12.10 -5.75 -24.62
N GLU A 88 -13.41 -5.60 -24.50
CA GLU A 88 -14.23 -4.86 -25.47
C GLU A 88 -13.81 -3.39 -25.54
N LEU A 89 -13.57 -2.73 -24.41
CA LEU A 89 -13.06 -1.35 -24.39
C LEU A 89 -11.71 -1.22 -25.08
N ARG A 90 -10.77 -2.16 -24.85
CA ARG A 90 -9.49 -2.18 -25.61
C ARG A 90 -9.74 -2.30 -27.10
N HIS A 91 -10.61 -3.23 -27.51
CA HIS A 91 -10.91 -3.44 -28.91
C HIS A 91 -11.52 -2.19 -29.56
N ILE A 92 -12.45 -1.52 -28.87
CA ILE A 92 -13.03 -0.24 -29.32
C ILE A 92 -11.91 0.80 -29.49
N LEU A 93 -11.08 1.02 -28.48
CA LEU A 93 -10.00 2.02 -28.53
C LEU A 93 -8.95 1.73 -29.62
N GLU A 94 -8.63 0.45 -29.86
CA GLU A 94 -7.70 0.02 -30.91
C GLU A 94 -8.27 0.21 -32.33
N ASN A 95 -9.58 0.03 -32.50
CA ASN A 95 -10.24 0.16 -33.80
C ASN A 95 -10.40 1.63 -34.26
N PHE A 96 -10.48 2.57 -33.32
CA PHE A 96 -10.64 3.99 -33.63
C PHE A 96 -9.28 4.71 -33.57
N SER A 97 -8.75 5.11 -34.72
CA SER A 97 -7.45 5.79 -34.83
C SER A 97 -7.35 7.09 -34.03
N THR A 98 -8.48 7.78 -33.80
CA THR A 98 -8.53 9.00 -32.99
C THR A 98 -8.46 8.74 -31.48
N LEU A 99 -8.69 7.49 -31.05
CA LEU A 99 -8.73 7.09 -29.64
C LEU A 99 -7.62 6.11 -29.28
N SER A 100 -6.77 5.71 -30.24
CA SER A 100 -5.71 4.71 -30.04
C SER A 100 -4.68 5.12 -28.99
N ASP A 101 -4.50 6.43 -28.78
CA ASP A 101 -3.54 6.98 -27.83
C ASP A 101 -4.06 6.93 -26.37
N ILE A 102 -5.35 6.67 -26.17
CA ILE A 102 -5.99 6.64 -24.85
C ILE A 102 -5.80 5.27 -24.20
N PRO A 103 -5.28 5.21 -22.95
CA PRO A 103 -5.18 3.95 -22.24
C PRO A 103 -6.58 3.40 -21.89
N HIS A 104 -6.77 2.10 -22.05
CA HIS A 104 -8.05 1.43 -21.73
C HIS A 104 -8.49 1.52 -20.26
N ASP A 105 -7.57 1.84 -19.35
CA ASP A 105 -7.84 2.06 -17.93
C ASP A 105 -7.71 3.55 -17.54
N ILE A 106 -8.10 4.44 -18.45
CA ILE A 106 -8.10 5.88 -18.23
C ILE A 106 -8.98 6.27 -17.04
N THR A 107 -8.49 7.17 -16.20
CA THR A 107 -9.30 7.76 -15.12
C THR A 107 -10.13 8.92 -15.66
N SER A 108 -11.28 9.21 -15.04
CA SER A 108 -12.11 10.35 -15.44
C SER A 108 -11.34 11.67 -15.45
N THR A 109 -10.37 11.84 -14.53
CA THR A 109 -9.51 13.02 -14.50
C THR A 109 -8.55 13.11 -15.68
N GLU A 110 -8.01 11.98 -16.16
CA GLU A 110 -7.15 11.95 -17.35
C GLU A 110 -8.00 12.18 -18.61
N LEU A 111 -9.16 11.52 -18.71
CA LEU A 111 -10.05 11.65 -19.86
C LEU A 111 -10.53 13.10 -20.05
N LEU A 112 -10.98 13.75 -18.97
CA LEU A 112 -11.34 15.17 -19.02
C LEU A 112 -10.14 16.05 -19.37
N GLY A 113 -8.93 15.66 -18.96
CA GLY A 113 -7.70 16.33 -19.34
C GLY A 113 -7.45 16.26 -20.85
N GLU A 114 -7.58 15.08 -21.45
CA GLU A 114 -7.43 14.89 -22.90
C GLU A 114 -8.48 15.67 -23.70
N ILE A 115 -9.74 15.66 -23.25
CA ILE A 115 -10.80 16.47 -23.86
C ILE A 115 -10.43 17.97 -23.81
N ALA A 116 -9.98 18.45 -22.65
CA ALA A 116 -9.57 19.84 -22.50
C ALA A 116 -8.34 20.21 -23.36
N ILE A 117 -7.46 19.26 -23.65
CA ILE A 117 -6.34 19.47 -24.59
C ILE A 117 -6.91 19.65 -26.00
N ALA A 118 -7.82 18.77 -26.42
CA ALA A 118 -8.45 18.87 -27.74
C ALA A 118 -9.25 20.17 -27.92
N GLU A 119 -9.88 20.67 -26.85
CA GLU A 119 -10.60 21.96 -26.84
C GLU A 119 -9.69 23.19 -26.70
N GLY A 120 -8.40 23.01 -26.42
CA GLY A 120 -7.44 24.11 -26.23
C GLY A 120 -7.61 24.85 -24.90
N GLN A 121 -8.35 24.29 -23.93
CA GLN A 121 -8.60 24.89 -22.61
C GLN A 121 -7.76 24.28 -21.48
N ALA A 122 -6.93 23.29 -21.81
CA ALA A 122 -6.13 22.57 -20.83
C ALA A 122 -5.07 23.44 -20.15
N THR A 123 -4.93 23.28 -18.83
CA THR A 123 -3.76 23.74 -18.09
C THR A 123 -2.87 22.54 -17.76
N THR A 124 -1.69 22.48 -18.37
CA THR A 124 -0.71 21.41 -18.18
C THR A 124 0.31 21.81 -17.12
N ILE A 125 0.62 20.92 -16.18
CA ILE A 125 1.56 21.15 -15.09
C ILE A 125 2.47 19.94 -14.95
N HIS A 126 3.78 20.17 -14.88
CA HIS A 126 4.77 19.11 -14.73
C HIS A 126 5.20 19.00 -13.28
N VAL A 127 4.99 17.85 -12.65
CA VAL A 127 5.37 17.61 -11.26
C VAL A 127 6.58 16.68 -11.20
N GLN A 128 7.75 17.25 -10.92
CA GLN A 128 8.98 16.52 -10.65
C GLN A 128 8.88 15.77 -9.32
N ARG A 129 9.23 14.48 -9.36
CA ARG A 129 9.20 13.57 -8.23
C ARG A 129 10.61 13.04 -7.98
N ASP A 130 11.06 13.05 -6.73
CA ASP A 130 12.40 12.57 -6.39
C ASP A 130 12.49 11.04 -6.59
N GLY A 131 13.34 10.62 -7.54
CA GLY A 131 13.56 9.21 -7.86
C GLY A 131 12.45 8.52 -8.67
N LEU A 132 11.49 9.29 -9.21
CA LEU A 132 10.42 8.80 -10.08
C LEU A 132 10.33 9.66 -11.35
N SER A 133 9.63 9.16 -12.38
CA SER A 133 9.37 9.95 -13.58
C SER A 133 8.56 11.21 -13.25
N THR A 134 8.79 12.29 -13.99
CA THR A 134 7.97 13.50 -13.92
C THR A 134 6.52 13.15 -14.22
N LEU A 135 5.60 13.63 -13.38
CA LEU A 135 4.18 13.42 -13.53
C LEU A 135 3.58 14.60 -14.30
N THR A 136 3.07 14.35 -15.50
CA THR A 136 2.29 15.35 -16.24
C THR A 136 0.85 15.35 -15.73
N VAL A 137 0.38 16.51 -15.28
CA VAL A 137 -0.97 16.70 -14.76
C VAL A 137 -1.68 17.70 -15.64
N VAL A 138 -2.79 17.28 -16.24
CA VAL A 138 -3.62 18.11 -17.10
C VAL A 138 -4.90 18.44 -16.35
N LEU A 139 -5.23 19.73 -16.26
CA LEU A 139 -6.44 20.21 -15.61
C LEU A 139 -7.41 20.73 -16.67
N HIS A 140 -8.67 20.29 -16.59
CA HIS A 140 -9.76 20.67 -17.49
C HIS A 140 -10.56 21.89 -17.02
N GLN A 141 -10.29 22.37 -15.79
CA GLN A 141 -11.05 23.46 -15.19
C GLN A 141 -10.60 24.78 -15.79
N PRO A 142 -11.51 25.71 -16.17
CA PRO A 142 -11.15 27.00 -16.76
C PRO A 142 -10.34 27.86 -15.78
N GLU A 143 -10.72 27.84 -14.50
CA GLU A 143 -9.99 28.46 -13.40
C GLU A 143 -9.56 27.37 -12.40
N PRO A 144 -8.41 26.70 -12.65
CA PRO A 144 -7.97 25.63 -11.77
C PRO A 144 -7.56 26.20 -10.41
N THR A 145 -7.92 25.49 -9.34
CA THR A 145 -7.50 25.79 -7.97
C THR A 145 -6.40 24.84 -7.52
N ILE A 146 -5.68 25.21 -6.47
CA ILE A 146 -4.66 24.33 -5.87
C ILE A 146 -5.25 23.03 -5.32
N ALA A 147 -6.51 23.03 -4.87
CA ALA A 147 -7.22 21.82 -4.48
C ALA A 147 -7.45 20.88 -5.69
N HIS A 148 -7.86 21.43 -6.84
CA HIS A 148 -7.99 20.66 -8.08
C HIS A 148 -6.66 20.05 -8.50
N LEU A 149 -5.58 20.82 -8.47
CA LEU A 149 -4.24 20.32 -8.77
C LEU A 149 -3.81 19.19 -7.83
N LYS A 150 -3.93 19.37 -6.51
CA LYS A 150 -3.58 18.33 -5.53
C LYS A 150 -4.40 17.05 -5.70
N ARG A 151 -5.68 17.18 -6.02
CA ARG A 151 -6.57 16.03 -6.29
C ARG A 151 -6.18 15.33 -7.59
N ALA A 152 -5.88 16.08 -8.65
CA ALA A 152 -5.43 15.52 -9.92
C ALA A 152 -4.10 14.79 -9.77
N ILE A 153 -3.11 15.39 -9.09
CA ILE A 153 -1.84 14.74 -8.75
C ILE A 153 -2.09 13.40 -8.04
N ALA A 154 -2.99 13.38 -7.05
CA ALA A 154 -3.30 12.19 -6.29
C ALA A 154 -3.92 11.07 -7.13
N ASN A 155 -4.89 11.42 -7.97
CA ASN A 155 -5.62 10.48 -8.82
C ASN A 155 -4.74 9.91 -9.93
N ILE A 156 -4.01 10.77 -10.67
CA ILE A 156 -3.15 10.36 -11.78
C ILE A 156 -1.99 9.51 -11.25
N SER A 157 -1.38 9.90 -10.12
CA SER A 157 -0.33 9.10 -9.49
C SER A 157 -0.82 7.71 -9.09
N LEU A 158 -2.05 7.61 -8.56
CA LEU A 158 -2.68 6.34 -8.23
C LEU A 158 -2.92 5.49 -9.48
N ALA A 159 -3.39 6.09 -10.56
CA ALA A 159 -3.61 5.42 -11.83
C ALA A 159 -2.29 4.86 -12.41
N GLN A 160 -1.24 5.70 -12.51
CA GLN A 160 0.08 5.28 -12.97
C GLN A 160 0.68 4.18 -12.10
N HIS A 161 0.52 4.25 -10.78
CA HIS A 161 1.00 3.22 -9.85
C HIS A 161 0.29 1.89 -10.08
N ARG A 162 -1.03 1.91 -10.24
CA ARG A 162 -1.83 0.71 -10.57
C ARG A 162 -1.39 0.09 -11.90
N ARG A 163 -1.22 0.90 -12.95
CA ARG A 163 -0.71 0.45 -14.26
C ARG A 163 0.63 -0.27 -14.12
N LYS A 164 1.60 0.38 -13.49
CA LYS A 164 2.94 -0.18 -13.25
C LYS A 164 2.91 -1.46 -12.40
N HIS A 165 2.01 -1.55 -11.43
CA HIS A 165 1.83 -2.75 -10.62
C HIS A 165 1.26 -3.91 -11.42
N ARG A 166 0.29 -3.65 -12.31
CA ARG A 166 -0.27 -4.66 -13.21
C ARG A 166 0.78 -5.15 -14.19
N GLU A 167 1.50 -4.26 -14.86
CA GLU A 167 2.60 -4.62 -15.79
C GLU A 167 3.64 -5.51 -15.11
N ARG A 168 4.08 -5.16 -13.89
CA ARG A 168 5.01 -6.00 -13.11
C ARG A 168 4.41 -7.33 -12.69
N HIS A 169 3.10 -7.41 -12.48
CA HIS A 169 2.42 -8.65 -12.14
C HIS A 169 2.29 -9.56 -13.36
N GLU A 170 1.83 -9.02 -14.48
CA GLU A 170 1.74 -9.70 -15.77
C GLU A 170 3.11 -10.21 -16.23
N GLU A 171 4.16 -9.40 -16.11
CA GLU A 171 5.53 -9.81 -16.42
C GLU A 171 6.01 -10.97 -15.53
N ARG A 172 5.65 -10.97 -14.24
CA ARG A 172 5.95 -12.09 -13.34
C ARG A 172 5.21 -13.36 -13.75
N LEU A 173 3.98 -13.24 -14.25
CA LEU A 173 3.20 -14.38 -14.75
C LEU A 173 3.79 -14.91 -16.06
N ARG A 174 4.14 -14.02 -17.00
CA ARG A 174 4.81 -14.36 -18.26
C ARG A 174 6.09 -15.16 -18.01
N ARG A 175 6.95 -14.71 -17.09
CA ARG A 175 8.18 -15.43 -16.70
C ARG A 175 7.94 -16.80 -16.08
N ARG A 176 6.75 -17.05 -15.53
CA ARG A 176 6.38 -18.33 -14.93
C ARG A 176 5.67 -19.27 -15.91
N GLY A 177 5.44 -18.83 -17.15
CA GLY A 177 4.69 -19.61 -18.14
C GLY A 177 3.24 -19.85 -17.78
N ILE A 178 2.67 -19.05 -16.86
CA ILE A 178 1.26 -19.16 -16.46
C ILE A 178 0.44 -18.35 -17.47
N THR A 179 -0.28 -19.04 -18.34
CA THR A 179 -1.24 -18.43 -19.28
C THR A 179 -2.48 -17.92 -18.56
N GLU A 180 -3.22 -17.04 -19.23
CA GLU A 180 -4.36 -16.28 -18.71
C GLU A 180 -5.48 -17.14 -18.07
N ASP A 181 -5.51 -18.45 -18.33
CA ASP A 181 -6.56 -19.35 -17.86
C ASP A 181 -6.45 -19.71 -16.35
N ALA A 182 -5.31 -19.43 -15.71
CA ALA A 182 -5.09 -19.68 -14.28
C ALA A 182 -5.30 -18.43 -13.37
N LYS A 183 -5.93 -17.38 -13.91
CA LYS A 183 -6.05 -16.03 -13.29
C LYS A 183 -6.94 -15.93 -12.04
N HIS A 184 -7.59 -17.00 -11.60
CA HIS A 184 -8.73 -16.90 -10.67
C HIS A 184 -8.43 -16.69 -9.17
N GLU A 185 -7.17 -16.63 -8.71
CA GLU A 185 -6.90 -16.65 -7.25
C GLU A 185 -6.09 -15.49 -6.63
N GLU A 186 -5.67 -14.45 -7.35
CA GLU A 186 -4.94 -13.34 -6.70
C GLU A 186 -5.84 -12.17 -6.28
N HIS A 187 -6.27 -12.24 -5.02
CA HIS A 187 -6.87 -11.17 -4.24
C HIS A 187 -6.05 -9.85 -4.35
N VAL A 188 -6.54 -8.89 -5.14
CA VAL A 188 -5.99 -7.53 -5.18
C VAL A 188 -6.34 -6.84 -3.87
N SER A 189 -5.42 -6.87 -2.91
CA SER A 189 -5.49 -6.03 -1.71
C SER A 189 -5.36 -4.57 -2.12
N THR A 190 -6.49 -3.89 -2.27
CA THR A 190 -6.61 -2.43 -2.37
C THR A 190 -6.29 -1.79 -1.03
N SER A 191 -5.00 -1.75 -0.66
CA SER A 191 -4.56 -1.06 0.55
C SER A 191 -3.59 0.08 0.22
N SER A 192 -4.12 1.30 0.40
CA SER A 192 -3.45 2.57 0.69
C SER A 192 -2.28 3.01 -0.20
N THR A 193 -2.55 3.98 -1.06
CA THR A 193 -1.59 4.59 -1.99
C THR A 193 -0.88 5.82 -1.45
N GLY A 194 0.45 5.77 -1.52
CA GLY A 194 1.31 6.94 -1.65
C GLY A 194 2.79 6.64 -1.48
N GLU A 195 3.32 5.78 -2.36
CA GLU A 195 4.76 5.64 -2.57
C GLU A 195 5.28 6.83 -3.40
N LEU A 196 5.41 8.00 -2.77
CA LEU A 196 6.07 9.16 -3.40
C LEU A 196 7.44 9.46 -2.81
N VAL A 197 7.81 8.79 -1.73
CA VAL A 197 9.10 8.99 -1.06
C VAL A 197 9.76 7.63 -0.92
N HIS A 198 10.68 7.31 -1.83
CA HIS A 198 11.64 6.24 -1.60
C HIS A 198 12.60 6.72 -0.51
N SER A 199 12.20 6.67 0.76
CA SER A 199 13.16 6.83 1.84
C SER A 199 14.12 5.65 1.76
N ALA A 200 15.40 5.95 1.57
CA ALA A 200 16.50 5.01 1.41
C ALA A 200 16.41 3.78 2.32
N ARG A 201 16.93 2.66 1.81
CA ARG A 201 17.10 1.37 2.49
C ARG A 201 17.48 1.57 3.96
N ARG A 202 16.56 1.29 4.89
CA ARG A 202 16.86 1.04 6.29
C ARG A 202 16.56 -0.43 6.56
N ASN A 203 17.58 -1.17 7.00
CA ASN A 203 17.48 -2.57 7.43
C ASN A 203 17.14 -3.64 6.36
N GLY A 204 17.43 -3.41 5.07
CA GLY A 204 17.31 -4.48 4.06
C GLY A 204 15.88 -4.93 3.74
N HIS A 205 14.87 -4.14 4.13
CA HIS A 205 13.49 -4.29 3.68
C HIS A 205 13.11 -3.07 2.85
N ASP A 206 12.46 -3.28 1.70
CA ASP A 206 11.74 -2.22 1.02
C ASP A 206 10.67 -1.74 2.00
N HIS A 207 10.85 -0.53 2.55
CA HIS A 207 9.80 0.09 3.32
C HIS A 207 8.60 0.25 2.38
N ARG A 208 7.54 -0.54 2.61
CA ARG A 208 6.20 -0.26 2.08
C ARG A 208 5.75 1.09 2.63
N ALA A 209 6.16 2.16 1.97
CA ALA A 209 5.80 3.51 2.33
C ALA A 209 4.42 3.81 1.71
N PHE A 210 3.38 3.17 2.25
CA PHE A 210 2.01 3.58 1.99
C PHE A 210 1.74 4.87 2.77
N VAL A 211 2.17 6.00 2.20
CA VAL A 211 2.00 7.31 2.84
C VAL A 211 0.73 7.93 2.31
N SER A 212 -0.29 8.14 3.15
CA SER A 212 -1.53 8.77 2.69
C SER A 212 -1.27 10.14 2.03
N TRP A 213 -2.00 10.47 0.97
CA TRP A 213 -1.96 11.79 0.34
C TRP A 213 -2.19 12.94 1.33
N ARG A 214 -3.07 12.73 2.33
CA ARG A 214 -3.29 13.69 3.41
C ARG A 214 -2.01 13.97 4.21
N PHE A 215 -1.23 12.94 4.50
CA PHE A 215 0.08 13.12 5.14
C PHE A 215 1.06 13.85 4.22
N LEU A 216 1.12 13.46 2.94
CA LEU A 216 2.01 14.11 1.97
C LEU A 216 1.72 15.61 1.87
N TRP A 217 0.45 16.01 1.71
CA TRP A 217 0.07 17.42 1.67
C TRP A 217 0.27 18.19 2.98
N ARG A 218 0.35 17.47 4.11
CA ARG A 218 0.66 18.07 5.41
C ARG A 218 2.16 18.36 5.55
N CYS A 219 3.00 17.42 5.13
CA CYS A 219 4.45 17.47 5.29
C CYS A 219 5.17 18.18 4.14
N PHE A 220 4.62 18.11 2.93
CA PHE A 220 5.20 18.65 1.70
C PHE A 220 4.32 19.75 1.11
N CYS A 221 4.97 20.74 0.50
CA CYS A 221 4.36 21.76 -0.33
C CYS A 221 4.84 21.56 -1.78
N LEU A 222 4.12 22.15 -2.71
CA LEU A 222 4.62 22.30 -4.07
C LEU A 222 5.57 23.50 -4.10
N PHE A 223 6.67 23.36 -4.81
CA PHE A 223 7.67 24.38 -5.03
C PHE A 223 7.73 24.65 -6.51
N ASN A 224 7.52 25.90 -6.92
CA ASN A 224 7.66 26.30 -8.31
C ASN A 224 9.15 26.39 -8.63
N VAL A 225 9.63 25.54 -9.54
CA VAL A 225 11.03 25.47 -9.92
C VAL A 225 11.42 26.73 -10.70
N ASP A 226 10.52 27.20 -11.56
CA ASP A 226 10.76 28.32 -12.47
C ASP A 226 10.83 29.65 -11.70
N LYS A 227 9.92 29.86 -10.75
CA LYS A 227 9.87 31.08 -9.91
C LYS A 227 10.65 30.96 -8.60
N SER A 228 11.25 29.79 -8.32
CA SER A 228 11.96 29.49 -7.07
C SER A 228 11.16 29.80 -5.78
N GLN A 229 9.83 29.69 -5.85
CA GLN A 229 8.93 30.08 -4.75
C GLN A 229 8.15 28.86 -4.22
N PRO A 230 8.10 28.67 -2.89
CA PRO A 230 7.21 27.67 -2.30
C PRO A 230 5.75 28.14 -2.34
N ILE A 231 4.85 27.24 -2.75
CA ILE A 231 3.41 27.53 -2.81
C ILE A 231 2.82 27.34 -1.41
N ASP A 232 2.31 28.44 -0.83
CA ASP A 232 1.55 28.39 0.42
C ASP A 232 0.05 28.36 0.15
N ASP A 233 -0.57 27.22 0.44
CA ASP A 233 -2.01 26.98 0.27
C ASP A 233 -2.77 26.92 1.61
N ARG A 234 -2.12 27.27 2.73
CA ARG A 234 -2.74 27.17 4.06
C ARG A 234 -3.82 28.21 4.31
N GLY A 235 -3.59 29.45 3.90
CA GLY A 235 -4.49 30.58 4.17
C GLY A 235 -5.86 30.42 3.50
N SER A 236 -5.92 29.78 2.34
CA SER A 236 -7.12 29.74 1.51
C SER A 236 -7.88 28.41 1.52
N LYS A 237 -7.45 27.44 2.34
CA LYS A 237 -8.01 26.07 2.38
C LYS A 237 -8.13 25.43 0.99
N GLY A 238 -7.24 25.79 0.07
CA GLY A 238 -7.17 25.27 -1.28
C GLY A 238 -8.07 25.94 -2.32
N ARG A 239 -8.72 27.07 -1.98
CA ARG A 239 -9.59 27.83 -2.91
C ARG A 239 -8.85 28.81 -3.82
N THR A 240 -7.61 29.17 -3.49
CA THR A 240 -6.79 30.05 -4.33
C THR A 240 -6.60 29.44 -5.71
N THR A 241 -6.79 30.26 -6.74
CA THR A 241 -6.57 29.87 -8.13
C THR A 241 -5.07 29.62 -8.35
N LEU A 242 -4.75 28.80 -9.35
CA LEU A 242 -3.34 28.55 -9.70
C LEU A 242 -2.64 29.83 -10.17
N ARG A 243 -3.36 30.70 -10.90
CA ARG A 243 -2.85 31.99 -11.36
C ARG A 243 -2.47 32.91 -10.20
N GLU A 244 -3.30 33.01 -9.17
CA GLU A 244 -2.99 33.78 -7.94
C GLU A 244 -1.75 33.26 -7.21
N LEU A 245 -1.47 31.95 -7.29
CA LEU A 245 -0.26 31.33 -6.73
C LEU A 245 0.96 31.43 -7.65
N GLY A 246 0.84 32.14 -8.77
CA GLY A 246 1.89 32.29 -9.78
C GLY A 246 2.18 31.00 -10.55
N ILE A 247 1.25 30.04 -10.57
CA ILE A 247 1.36 28.79 -11.32
C ILE A 247 0.69 28.99 -12.68
N GLU A 248 1.49 29.00 -13.72
CA GLU A 248 1.08 29.17 -15.11
C GLU A 248 1.03 27.83 -15.86
N ASN A 249 0.57 27.86 -17.11
CA ASN A 249 0.58 26.70 -17.98
C ASN A 249 2.02 26.23 -18.25
N ALA A 250 2.22 24.92 -18.35
CA ALA A 250 3.50 24.22 -18.51
C ALA A 250 4.53 24.46 -17.38
N THR A 251 4.11 25.00 -16.23
CA THR A 251 5.04 25.22 -15.11
C THR A 251 5.54 23.92 -14.50
N THR A 252 6.78 23.95 -14.02
CA THR A 252 7.41 22.81 -13.37
C THR A 252 7.37 22.97 -11.85
N LEU A 253 6.73 22.02 -11.19
CA LEU A 253 6.59 21.95 -9.74
C LEU A 253 7.39 20.80 -9.16
N LYS A 254 7.94 20.99 -7.97
CA LYS A 254 8.62 19.95 -7.21
C LYS A 254 8.01 19.80 -5.82
N PHE A 255 8.01 18.58 -5.28
CA PHE A 255 7.70 18.38 -3.86
C PHE A 255 8.85 18.88 -2.98
N ALA A 256 8.53 19.78 -2.05
CA ALA A 256 9.48 20.30 -1.08
C ALA A 256 8.95 20.13 0.34
N HIS A 257 9.84 19.82 1.29
CA HIS A 257 9.42 19.63 2.67
C HIS A 257 9.02 20.97 3.30
N ARG A 258 7.79 21.06 3.83
CA ARG A 258 7.23 22.33 4.36
C ARG A 258 8.09 22.93 5.45
N VAL A 259 8.70 22.11 6.29
CA VAL A 259 9.54 22.61 7.40
C VAL A 259 10.72 23.45 6.89
N LYS A 260 11.21 23.20 5.66
CA LYS A 260 12.32 23.96 5.08
C LYS A 260 11.95 25.42 4.79
N TYR A 261 10.70 25.69 4.45
CA TYR A 261 10.25 27.01 3.99
C TYR A 261 9.27 27.70 4.95
N PHE A 262 8.49 26.93 5.71
CA PHE A 262 7.43 27.42 6.60
C PHE A 262 7.68 27.10 8.08
N GLY A 263 8.84 26.50 8.42
CA GLY A 263 9.22 26.15 9.79
C GLY A 263 8.45 24.96 10.40
N ARG A 264 8.85 24.57 11.63
CA ARG A 264 8.13 23.58 12.44
C ARG A 264 7.02 24.28 13.21
N GLN A 265 5.77 24.00 12.84
CA GLN A 265 4.63 24.42 13.64
C GLN A 265 4.43 23.42 14.79
N ARG A 266 4.37 23.92 16.03
CA ARG A 266 3.84 23.18 17.19
C ARG A 266 2.32 23.21 17.10
N GLN A 267 1.67 22.10 17.45
CA GLN A 267 0.21 22.03 17.48
C GLN A 267 -0.31 22.99 18.55
N SER A 268 -1.22 23.90 18.18
CA SER A 268 -2.23 24.45 19.09
C SER A 268 -3.48 23.59 18.99
#